data_AF-A0A350P7P5-F1
#
_entry.id   AF-A0A350P7P5-F1
#
_cell.length_a   1.000
_cell.length_b   1.000
_cell.length_c   1.000
_cell.angle_alpha   90.00
_cell.angle_beta   90.00
_cell.angle_gamma   90.00
#
_symmetry.space_group_name_H-M   'P 1'
#
loop_
_entity.id
_entity.type
_entity.pdbx_description
1 polymer ?
#
loop_
_entity_poly.entity_id
_entity_poly.type
_entity_poly.pdbx_seq_one_letter_code
_entity_poly.pdbx_strand_id
1 'polypeptide(L)'
;MAVTDNFTNRGSNAKVIKDSALSNTVVPNILAATGTIKILRIVNGDSSNINFFKAFDNTKPTSGTTEPDIIIPVATSATQFVYAVNGFTFSNGASIIGSRTAGVANTAAATSFSADIVSG
;
A
#
# COMPACT_ATOMS: atom_id res chain seq x y z
N MET A 1 -7.97 -0.21 -15.15
CA MET A 1 -9.23 0.28 -14.55
C MET A 1 -9.34 -0.34 -13.17
N ALA A 2 -9.13 0.42 -12.10
CA ALA A 2 -9.26 -0.09 -10.73
C ALA A 2 -10.73 -0.31 -10.41
N VAL A 3 -11.12 -1.54 -10.05
CA VAL A 3 -12.47 -1.85 -9.62
C VAL A 3 -12.47 -1.86 -8.10
N THR A 4 -13.13 -0.86 -7.50
CA THR A 4 -13.38 -0.82 -6.06
C THR A 4 -14.64 -1.63 -5.78
N ASP A 5 -14.50 -2.80 -5.16
CA ASP A 5 -15.62 -3.64 -4.75
C ASP A 5 -15.90 -3.42 -3.27
N ASN A 6 -16.98 -2.69 -2.96
CA ASN A 6 -17.40 -2.41 -1.59
C ASN A 6 -18.12 -3.65 -1.03
N PHE A 7 -17.37 -4.59 -0.46
CA PHE A 7 -17.98 -5.72 0.26
C PHE A 7 -18.62 -5.28 1.57
N THR A 8 -19.93 -5.05 1.55
CA THR A 8 -20.77 -4.79 2.73
C THR A 8 -21.08 -6.12 3.47
N ASN A 9 -20.10 -6.77 4.13
CA ASN A 9 -20.32 -7.72 5.26
C ASN A 9 -19.09 -8.57 5.64
N ARG A 10 -18.05 -7.96 6.22
CA ARG A 10 -17.06 -8.69 7.06
C ARG A 10 -16.64 -7.85 8.26
N GLY A 11 -17.60 -7.46 9.09
CA GLY A 11 -17.37 -6.50 10.18
C GLY A 11 -17.09 -5.10 9.63
N SER A 12 -17.60 -4.09 10.33
CA SER A 12 -17.48 -2.69 9.92
C SER A 12 -16.00 -2.33 9.68
N ASN A 13 -15.67 -1.87 8.46
CA ASN A 13 -14.39 -1.29 8.01
C ASN A 13 -13.40 -2.16 7.19
N ALA A 14 -13.80 -3.28 6.59
CA ALA A 14 -12.95 -3.98 5.61
C ALA A 14 -13.18 -3.47 4.18
N LYS A 15 -12.17 -2.88 3.54
CA LYS A 15 -12.19 -2.48 2.11
C LYS A 15 -11.28 -3.39 1.30
N VAL A 16 -11.82 -3.98 0.23
CA VAL A 16 -11.05 -4.79 -0.71
C VAL A 16 -10.67 -3.92 -1.91
N ILE A 17 -9.37 -3.78 -2.14
CA ILE A 17 -8.85 -3.06 -3.30
C ILE A 17 -8.24 -4.11 -4.22
N LYS A 18 -8.74 -4.18 -5.45
CA LYS A 18 -8.19 -5.03 -6.50
C LYS A 18 -7.56 -4.13 -7.55
N ASP A 19 -6.29 -4.38 -7.81
CA ASP A 19 -5.57 -3.77 -8.92
C ASP A 19 -5.07 -4.88 -9.83
N SER A 20 -5.81 -5.13 -10.91
CA SER A 20 -5.53 -6.22 -11.85
C SER A 20 -4.63 -5.79 -13.01
N ALA A 21 -4.26 -4.51 -13.08
CA ALA A 21 -3.47 -3.94 -14.18
C ALA A 21 -2.18 -3.32 -13.63
N LEU A 22 -1.37 -4.15 -12.98
CA LEU A 22 -0.10 -3.75 -12.39
C LEU A 22 0.88 -3.31 -13.47
N SER A 23 1.33 -2.07 -13.39
CA SER A 23 2.34 -1.48 -14.26
C SER A 23 3.20 -0.49 -13.46
N ASN A 24 4.13 0.20 -14.14
CA ASN A 24 4.92 1.25 -13.51
C ASN A 24 4.19 2.62 -13.54
N THR A 25 3.05 2.69 -14.23
CA THR A 25 2.30 3.91 -14.55
C THR A 25 0.85 3.85 -14.05
N VAL A 26 0.60 3.04 -13.02
CA VAL A 26 -0.76 2.81 -12.52
C VAL A 26 -1.32 4.05 -11.85
N VAL A 27 -2.61 4.30 -12.08
CA VAL A 27 -3.35 5.38 -11.43
C VAL A 27 -3.69 4.94 -10.00
N PRO A 28 -3.40 5.78 -8.99
CA PRO A 28 -3.74 5.45 -7.62
C PRO A 28 -5.24 5.28 -7.42
N ASN A 29 -5.62 4.26 -6.65
CA ASN A 29 -6.98 4.16 -6.12
C ASN A 29 -7.10 5.15 -4.96
N ILE A 30 -7.76 6.27 -5.21
CA ILE A 30 -8.00 7.32 -4.23
C ILE A 30 -9.15 6.87 -3.33
N LEU A 31 -8.85 6.62 -2.06
CA LEU A 31 -9.90 6.38 -1.07
C LEU A 31 -10.51 7.69 -0.59
N ALA A 32 -9.73 8.78 -0.59
CA ALA A 32 -10.08 10.12 -0.10
C ALA A 32 -10.61 10.16 1.35
N ALA A 33 -10.50 9.05 2.08
CA ALA A 33 -10.91 8.92 3.46
C ALA A 33 -9.68 9.01 4.37
N THR A 34 -9.80 9.80 5.41
CA THR A 34 -8.87 9.77 6.55
C THR A 34 -9.23 8.61 7.48
N GLY A 35 -8.25 8.13 8.23
CA GLY A 35 -8.49 7.07 9.21
C GLY A 35 -7.29 6.15 9.39
N THR A 36 -7.52 5.07 10.14
CA THR A 36 -6.46 4.14 10.53
C THR A 36 -6.74 2.75 9.97
N ILE A 37 -5.78 2.21 9.22
CA ILE A 37 -5.83 0.83 8.73
C ILE A 37 -5.09 -0.07 9.72
N LYS A 38 -5.81 -1.02 10.33
CA LYS A 38 -5.23 -1.97 11.30
C LYS A 38 -4.91 -3.35 10.71
N ILE A 39 -5.64 -3.74 9.67
CA ILE A 39 -5.51 -5.04 9.04
C ILE A 39 -5.46 -4.83 7.54
N LEU A 40 -4.40 -5.32 6.90
CA LEU A 40 -4.28 -5.38 5.46
C LEU A 40 -4.22 -6.84 5.04
N ARG A 41 -5.02 -7.20 4.05
CA ARG A 41 -4.85 -8.43 3.29
C ARG A 41 -4.49 -8.05 1.87
N ILE A 42 -3.30 -8.45 1.44
CA ILE A 42 -2.77 -8.15 0.10
C ILE A 42 -2.63 -9.47 -0.63
N VAL A 43 -3.16 -9.55 -1.83
CA VAL A 43 -3.11 -10.76 -2.66
C VAL A 43 -2.34 -10.43 -3.93
N ASN A 44 -1.23 -11.12 -4.16
CA ASN A 44 -0.53 -11.09 -5.43
C ASN A 44 -0.98 -12.29 -6.29
N GLY A 45 -1.77 -11.99 -7.33
CA GLY A 45 -2.18 -12.98 -8.32
C GLY A 45 -1.20 -13.17 -9.48
N ASP A 46 -0.10 -12.40 -9.53
CA ASP A 46 0.95 -12.55 -10.55
C ASP A 46 1.87 -13.71 -10.16
N SER A 47 2.01 -14.68 -11.07
CA SER A 47 2.84 -15.87 -10.86
C SER A 47 4.32 -15.64 -11.12
N SER A 48 4.68 -14.54 -11.77
CA SER A 48 6.01 -14.32 -12.33
C SER A 48 6.74 -13.14 -11.70
N ASN A 49 6.01 -12.20 -11.10
CA ASN A 49 6.59 -11.00 -10.52
C ASN A 49 6.23 -10.82 -9.05
N ILE A 50 7.22 -10.43 -8.24
CA ILE A 50 6.98 -9.79 -6.96
C ILE A 50 6.27 -8.47 -7.24
N ASN A 51 5.20 -8.21 -6.49
CA ASN A 51 4.45 -6.98 -6.60
C ASN A 51 4.50 -6.20 -5.30
N PHE A 52 4.46 -4.89 -5.41
CA PHE A 52 4.57 -3.98 -4.30
C PHE A 52 3.23 -3.28 -4.10
N PHE A 53 2.67 -3.46 -2.91
CA PHE A 53 1.60 -2.63 -2.41
C PHE A 53 2.20 -1.35 -1.86
N LYS A 54 1.69 -0.21 -2.31
CA LYS A 54 2.13 1.12 -1.88
C LYS A 54 0.93 1.90 -1.36
N ALA A 55 1.04 2.48 -0.18
CA ALA A 55 0.04 3.38 0.36
C ALA A 55 0.63 4.78 0.59
N PHE A 56 -0.23 5.78 0.45
CA PHE A 56 0.12 7.20 0.51
C PHE A 56 -0.88 7.91 1.41
N ASP A 57 -0.40 8.76 2.32
CA ASP A 57 -1.19 9.76 3.03
C ASP A 57 -1.32 11.03 2.19
N ASN A 58 -1.92 10.85 1.01
CA ASN A 58 -2.13 11.88 0.02
C ASN A 58 -3.26 11.41 -0.93
N THR A 59 -4.11 12.33 -1.38
CA THR A 59 -5.20 12.06 -2.34
C THR A 59 -4.81 12.26 -3.82
N LYS A 60 -3.58 12.71 -4.09
CA LYS A 60 -3.05 12.92 -5.43
C LYS A 60 -1.58 12.47 -5.56
N PRO A 61 -1.21 11.23 -5.16
CA PRO A 61 0.13 10.76 -5.40
C PRO A 61 0.36 10.52 -6.89
N THR A 62 1.55 10.82 -7.38
CA THR A 62 1.98 10.53 -8.74
C THR A 62 2.86 9.29 -8.72
N SER A 63 2.42 8.24 -9.43
CA SER A 63 3.17 6.96 -9.50
C SER A 63 4.59 7.20 -10.00
N GLY A 64 5.58 6.63 -9.30
CA GLY A 64 6.97 6.75 -9.70
C GLY A 64 7.61 8.11 -9.43
N THR A 65 6.93 9.04 -8.75
CA THR A 65 7.55 10.29 -8.27
C THR A 65 7.22 10.61 -6.81
N THR A 66 5.98 10.39 -6.36
CA THR A 66 5.61 10.59 -4.95
C THR A 66 6.14 9.44 -4.12
N GLU A 67 6.80 9.75 -3.00
CA GLU A 67 7.27 8.75 -2.05
C GLU A 67 6.07 8.13 -1.29
N PRO A 68 5.94 6.79 -1.28
CA PRO A 68 4.92 6.12 -0.50
C PRO A 68 5.29 6.07 0.98
N ASP A 69 4.31 6.28 1.84
CA ASP A 69 4.45 6.16 3.30
C ASP A 69 4.61 4.70 3.74
N ILE A 70 4.05 3.76 2.95
CA ILE A 70 4.12 2.32 3.21
C ILE A 70 4.41 1.59 1.92
N ILE A 71 5.39 0.68 1.95
CA ILE A 71 5.68 -0.26 0.87
C ILE A 71 5.70 -1.67 1.46
N ILE A 72 4.91 -2.57 0.87
CA ILE A 72 4.87 -3.98 1.25
C ILE A 72 5.13 -4.83 -0.01
N PRO A 73 6.27 -5.54 -0.09
CA PRO A 73 6.53 -6.50 -1.14
C PRO A 73 5.72 -7.77 -0.90
N VAL A 74 5.03 -8.24 -1.93
CA VAL A 74 4.25 -9.48 -1.91
C VAL A 74 4.81 -10.42 -2.96
N ALA A 75 5.31 -11.57 -2.50
CA ALA A 75 5.88 -12.60 -3.35
C ALA A 75 4.89 -13.08 -4.42
N THR A 76 5.41 -13.72 -5.47
CA THR A 76 4.59 -14.30 -6.54
C THR A 76 3.56 -15.27 -6.00
N SER A 77 2.33 -15.20 -6.53
CA SER A 77 1.20 -16.06 -6.14
C SER A 77 0.91 -16.11 -4.62
N ALA A 78 1.32 -15.08 -3.86
CA ALA A 78 1.21 -15.08 -2.40
C ALA A 78 0.05 -14.23 -1.90
N THR A 79 -0.49 -14.61 -0.74
CA THR A 79 -1.34 -13.73 0.07
C THR A 79 -0.57 -13.33 1.32
N GLN A 80 -0.49 -12.03 1.58
CA GLN A 80 0.13 -11.47 2.78
C GLN A 80 -0.90 -10.80 3.66
N PHE A 81 -0.77 -11.01 4.97
CA PHE A 81 -1.55 -10.32 5.97
C PHE A 81 -0.63 -9.45 6.81
N VAL A 82 -1.00 -8.19 6.99
CA VAL A 82 -0.29 -7.25 7.87
C VAL A 82 -1.26 -6.83 8.96
N TYR A 83 -0.86 -7.08 10.21
CA TYR A 83 -1.60 -6.68 11.40
C TYR A 83 -0.79 -5.61 12.13
N ALA A 84 -1.29 -4.39 12.13
CA ALA A 84 -0.67 -3.26 12.82
C ALA A 84 -1.50 -2.95 14.07
N VAL A 85 -0.93 -3.19 15.25
CA VAL A 85 -1.61 -3.01 16.55
C VAL A 85 -2.11 -1.58 16.73
N ASN A 86 -1.25 -0.59 16.45
CA ASN A 86 -1.61 0.84 16.47
C ASN A 86 -2.19 1.32 15.13
N GLY A 87 -2.09 0.50 14.08
CA GLY A 87 -2.54 0.80 12.73
C GLY A 87 -1.67 1.81 11.99
N PHE A 88 -2.00 2.00 10.72
CA PHE A 88 -1.41 3.01 9.83
C PHE A 88 -2.41 4.14 9.65
N THR A 89 -2.06 5.33 10.13
CA THR A 89 -2.96 6.49 10.10
C THR A 89 -2.70 7.33 8.85
N PHE A 90 -3.79 7.66 8.15
CA PHE A 90 -3.81 8.54 6.99
C PHE A 90 -4.63 9.79 7.36
N SER A 91 -3.96 10.92 7.53
CA SER A 91 -4.56 12.18 7.98
C SER A 91 -4.95 13.10 6.83
N ASN A 92 -4.31 12.94 5.67
CA ASN A 92 -4.50 13.74 4.46
C ASN A 92 -5.31 12.99 3.38
N GLY A 93 -5.76 11.78 3.70
CA GLY A 93 -6.59 10.93 2.84
C GLY A 93 -5.77 9.83 2.19
N ALA A 94 -6.22 8.58 2.34
CA ALA A 94 -5.48 7.44 1.83
C ALA A 94 -5.60 7.29 0.31
N SER A 95 -4.48 6.97 -0.33
CA SER A 95 -4.42 6.46 -1.70
C SER A 95 -3.53 5.24 -1.77
N ILE A 96 -3.82 4.33 -2.71
CA ILE A 96 -3.14 3.04 -2.79
C ILE A 96 -2.79 2.73 -4.24
N ILE A 97 -1.59 2.19 -4.47
CA ILE A 97 -1.08 1.75 -5.78
C ILE A 97 -0.53 0.32 -5.65
N GLY A 98 -0.87 -0.54 -6.61
CA GLY A 98 -0.11 -1.76 -6.87
C GLY A 98 0.91 -1.50 -7.99
N SER A 99 2.16 -1.93 -7.83
CA SER A 99 3.17 -1.77 -8.89
C SER A 99 4.21 -2.89 -8.88
N ARG A 100 4.92 -3.08 -10.00
CA ARG A 100 6.05 -4.03 -10.11
C ARG A 100 7.38 -3.46 -9.61
N THR A 101 7.46 -2.18 -9.33
CA THR A 101 8.69 -1.51 -8.91
C THR A 101 8.73 -1.33 -7.40
N ALA A 102 9.89 -1.58 -6.79
CA ALA A 102 10.05 -1.50 -5.34
C ALA A 102 9.92 -0.07 -4.80
N GLY A 103 10.25 0.96 -5.58
CA GLY A 103 10.27 2.33 -5.07
C GLY A 103 10.30 3.42 -6.14
N VAL A 104 10.21 4.64 -5.65
CA VAL A 104 10.75 5.84 -6.28
C VAL A 104 12.24 5.92 -5.94
N ALA A 105 13.06 6.43 -6.85
CA ALA A 105 14.42 6.77 -6.51
C ALA A 105 14.38 7.89 -5.46
N ASN A 106 14.58 7.55 -4.18
CA ASN A 106 14.76 8.57 -3.14
C ASN A 106 16.21 9.05 -3.22
N THR A 107 16.42 10.23 -3.81
CA THR A 107 17.72 10.90 -3.88
C THR A 107 17.97 11.84 -2.69
N ALA A 108 17.00 11.98 -1.79
CA ALA A 108 17.18 12.74 -0.57
C ALA A 108 17.97 11.88 0.43
N ALA A 109 19.04 12.46 0.99
CA ALA A 109 19.77 11.82 2.07
C ALA A 109 18.83 11.65 3.28
N ALA A 110 18.85 10.48 3.92
CA ALA A 110 18.13 10.28 5.17
C ALA A 110 18.60 11.32 6.19
N THR A 111 17.71 12.22 6.61
CA THR A 111 18.02 13.28 7.58
C THR A 111 18.04 12.75 9.02
N SER A 112 17.47 11.56 9.24
CA SER A 112 17.47 10.84 10.50
C SER A 112 17.20 9.36 10.23
N PHE A 113 17.97 8.47 10.88
CA PHE A 113 17.71 7.03 10.90
C PHE A 113 17.73 6.57 12.36
N SER A 114 16.66 5.93 12.80
CA SER A 114 16.61 5.23 14.08
C SER A 114 16.07 3.83 13.83
N ALA A 115 16.92 2.83 14.05
CA ALA A 115 16.51 1.44 14.12
C ALA A 115 16.75 0.97 15.55
N ASP A 116 15.67 0.61 16.24
CA ASP A 116 15.73 -0.02 17.54
C ASP A 116 15.49 -1.52 17.33
N ILE A 117 16.55 -2.32 17.42
CA ILE A 117 16.46 -3.78 17.41
C ILE A 117 16.56 -4.21 18.86
N VAL A 118 15.41 -4.37 19.52
CA VAL A 118 15.36 -4.96 20.86
C VAL A 118 15.42 -6.48 20.69
N SER A 119 16.62 -7.05 20.83
CA SER A 119 16.79 -8.47 21.07
C SER A 119 16.55 -8.75 22.56
N GLY A 120 15.52 -9.54 22.86
CA GLY A 120 15.35 -10.18 24.17
C GLY A 120 16.18 -11.44 24.27
#